data_AF-A0A379XS91-F1
#
_entry.id   AF-A0A379XS91-F1
#
_cell.length_a   1.000
_cell.length_b   1.000
_cell.length_c   1.000
_cell.angle_alpha   90.00
_cell.angle_beta   90.00
_cell.angle_gamma   90.00
#
_symmetry.space_group_name_H-M   'P 1'
#
loop_
_entity.id
_entity.type
_entity.pdbx_description
1 polymer ?
#
loop_
_entity_poly.entity_id
_entity_poly.type
_entity_poly.pdbx_seq_one_letter_code
_entity_poly.pdbx_strand_id
1 'polypeptide(L)'
;MLSRGLRTLEAQADWVLTEGAGGWFTPLSATLTFADWVRTEQLPVILVVGVKLGCINHAMLTALAVEQAGLPLVGWIANDVQPPGGASW
;
A
#
# COMPACT_ATOMS: atom_id res chain seq x y z
N MET A 1 -8.81 -15.28 6.66
CA MET A 1 -7.58 -16.03 6.33
C MET A 1 -6.34 -15.16 6.48
N LEU A 2 -6.29 -13.97 5.87
CA LEU A 2 -5.17 -13.02 6.00
C LEU A 2 -4.80 -12.70 7.46
N SER A 3 -5.77 -12.29 8.29
CA SER A 3 -5.56 -11.99 9.71
C SER A 3 -4.92 -13.14 10.49
N ARG A 4 -5.31 -14.39 10.20
CA ARG A 4 -4.73 -15.56 10.86
C ARG A 4 -3.27 -15.76 10.47
N GLY A 5 -2.94 -15.56 9.18
CA GLY A 5 -1.56 -15.61 8.71
C GLY A 5 -0.70 -14.53 9.37
N LEU A 6 -1.24 -13.30 9.45
CA LEU A 6 -0.59 -12.19 10.15
C LEU A 6 -0.29 -12.53 11.63
N ARG A 7 -1.28 -12.99 12.40
CA ARG A 7 -1.06 -13.42 13.80
C ARG A 7 -0.03 -14.56 13.93
N THR A 8 0.02 -15.46 12.95
CA THR A 8 1.00 -16.56 12.95
C THR A 8 2.43 -16.05 12.77
N LEU A 9 2.62 -15.01 11.96
CA LEU A 9 3.93 -14.38 11.73
C LEU A 9 4.33 -13.46 12.88
N GLU A 10 3.38 -12.70 13.45
CA GLU A 10 3.62 -11.87 14.65
C GLU A 10 4.18 -12.69 15.83
N ALA A 11 3.78 -13.96 15.96
CA ALA A 11 4.29 -14.85 17.00
C ALA A 11 5.73 -15.34 16.76
N GLN A 12 6.29 -15.12 15.57
CA GLN A 12 7.58 -15.68 15.13
C GLN A 12 8.60 -14.61 14.72
N ALA A 13 8.18 -13.34 14.58
CA ALA A 13 9.02 -12.27 14.10
C ALA A 13 8.78 -10.97 14.87
N ASP A 14 9.86 -10.26 15.18
CA ASP A 14 9.80 -8.93 15.81
C ASP A 14 9.27 -7.85 14.83
N TRP A 15 9.38 -8.13 13.52
CA TRP A 15 8.93 -7.25 12.45
C TRP A 15 8.21 -8.05 11.36
N VAL A 16 7.00 -7.60 11.01
CA VAL A 16 6.21 -8.17 9.92
C VAL A 16 5.91 -7.07 8.91
N LEU A 17 6.30 -7.29 7.66
CA LEU A 17 5.92 -6.45 6.52
C LEU A 17 4.87 -7.19 5.69
N THR A 18 3.71 -6.56 5.48
CA THR A 18 2.64 -7.10 4.65
C THR A 18 2.59 -6.36 3.31
N GLU A 19 2.76 -7.08 2.21
CA GLU A 19 2.51 -6.56 0.87
C GLU A 19 1.07 -6.91 0.45
N GLY A 20 0.37 -5.96 -0.16
CA GLY A 20 -0.90 -6.22 -0.84
C GLY A 20 -0.69 -6.87 -2.21
N ALA A 21 -1.72 -6.87 -3.05
CA ALA A 21 -1.58 -7.19 -4.47
C ALA A 21 -2.29 -6.11 -5.29
N GLY A 22 -1.60 -5.53 -6.28
CA GLY A 22 -2.12 -4.41 -7.06
C GLY A 22 -2.12 -3.08 -6.29
N GLY A 23 -3.23 -2.34 -6.34
CA GLY A 23 -3.38 -1.03 -5.69
C GLY A 23 -4.21 -1.08 -4.40
N TRP A 24 -4.43 0.09 -3.79
CA TRP A 24 -5.12 0.24 -2.50
C TRP A 24 -6.53 -0.40 -2.47
N PHE A 25 -7.34 -0.17 -3.51
CA PHE A 25 -8.71 -0.70 -3.61
C PHE A 25 -8.82 -2.01 -4.39
N THR A 26 -7.75 -2.80 -4.47
CA THR A 26 -7.83 -4.12 -5.11
C THR A 26 -8.91 -4.99 -4.43
N PRO A 27 -9.88 -5.54 -5.18
CA PRO A 27 -10.93 -6.40 -4.63
C PRO A 27 -10.37 -7.73 -4.10
N LEU A 28 -10.80 -8.11 -2.90
CA LEU A 28 -10.64 -9.45 -2.33
C LEU A 28 -11.88 -10.32 -2.58
N SER A 29 -13.04 -9.69 -2.71
CA SER A 29 -14.31 -10.32 -3.06
C SER A 29 -15.21 -9.29 -3.75
N ALA A 30 -16.46 -9.68 -4.05
CA ALA A 30 -17.46 -8.74 -4.58
C ALA A 30 -17.82 -7.59 -3.60
N THR A 31 -17.49 -7.72 -2.32
CA THR A 31 -17.88 -6.76 -1.27
C THR A 31 -16.74 -6.28 -0.39
N LEU A 32 -15.52 -6.78 -0.60
CA LEU A 32 -14.34 -6.46 0.21
C LEU A 32 -13.16 -6.11 -0.69
N THR A 33 -12.38 -5.14 -0.24
CA THR A 33 -11.10 -4.72 -0.81
C THR A 33 -9.96 -4.96 0.16
N PHE A 34 -8.72 -4.85 -0.30
CA PHE A 34 -7.56 -4.83 0.58
C PHE A 34 -7.63 -3.69 1.60
N ALA A 35 -8.07 -2.49 1.19
CA ALA A 35 -8.25 -1.35 2.08
C ALA A 35 -9.15 -1.68 3.29
N ASP A 36 -10.22 -2.46 3.09
CA ASP A 36 -11.11 -2.89 4.18
C ASP A 36 -10.39 -3.79 5.20
N TRP A 37 -9.55 -4.71 4.70
CA TRP A 37 -8.76 -5.59 5.57
C TRP A 37 -7.67 -4.82 6.32
N VAL A 38 -6.91 -3.96 5.63
CA VAL A 38 -5.86 -3.12 6.24
C VAL A 38 -6.46 -2.20 7.31
N ARG A 39 -7.65 -1.63 7.03
CA ARG A 39 -8.42 -0.86 8.02
C ARG A 39 -8.84 -1.69 9.21
N THR A 40 -9.32 -2.92 9.00
CA THR A 40 -9.71 -3.83 10.08
C THR A 40 -8.54 -4.18 11.00
N GLU A 41 -7.36 -4.39 10.42
CA GLU A 41 -6.13 -4.71 11.15
C GLU A 41 -5.40 -3.47 11.71
N GLN A 42 -5.88 -2.25 11.39
CA GLN A 42 -5.26 -0.98 11.78
C GLN A 42 -3.77 -0.89 11.43
N LEU A 43 -3.38 -1.43 10.27
CA LEU A 43 -1.97 -1.48 9.89
C LEU A 43 -1.49 -0.10 9.39
N PRO A 44 -0.33 0.39 9.86
CA PRO A 44 0.29 1.57 9.28
C PRO A 44 0.71 1.30 7.83
N VAL A 45 0.60 2.32 6.99
CA VAL A 45 0.83 2.20 5.54
C VAL A 45 2.12 2.87 5.13
N ILE A 46 2.91 2.19 4.30
CA ILE A 46 4.02 2.78 3.53
C ILE A 46 3.59 2.81 2.07
N LEU A 47 3.70 3.96 1.41
CA LEU A 47 3.36 4.12 -0.01
C LEU A 47 4.61 4.00 -0.90
N VAL A 48 4.65 3.00 -1.78
CA VAL A 48 5.71 2.93 -2.81
C VAL A 48 5.25 3.67 -4.07
N VAL A 49 6.02 4.68 -4.48
CA VAL A 49 5.73 5.53 -5.63
C VAL A 49 6.73 5.25 -6.75
N GLY A 50 6.27 4.62 -7.83
CA GLY A 50 7.07 4.51 -9.05
C GLY A 50 7.23 5.88 -9.71
N VAL A 51 8.46 6.40 -9.77
CA VAL A 51 8.78 7.74 -10.30
C VAL A 51 8.64 7.73 -11.82
N LYS A 52 7.53 8.28 -12.31
CA LYS A 52 7.20 8.44 -13.74
C LYS A 52 6.08 9.47 -13.91
N LEU A 53 5.82 9.90 -15.15
CA LEU A 53 4.69 10.79 -15.44
C LEU A 53 3.37 10.20 -14.88
N GLY A 54 2.59 11.04 -14.19
CA GLY A 54 1.35 10.65 -13.52
C GLY A 54 1.51 10.14 -12.07
N CYS A 55 2.74 9.91 -11.59
CA CYS A 55 2.95 9.37 -10.24
C CYS A 55 2.49 10.32 -9.13
N ILE A 56 2.59 11.64 -9.33
CA ILE A 56 2.11 12.65 -8.36
C ILE A 56 0.61 12.47 -8.11
N ASN A 57 -0.19 12.37 -9.17
CA ASN A 57 -1.64 12.19 -9.05
C ASN A 57 -1.98 10.88 -8.33
N HIS A 58 -1.35 9.76 -8.73
CA HIS A 58 -1.58 8.47 -8.07
C HIS A 58 -1.16 8.49 -6.60
N ALA A 59 -0.03 9.12 -6.28
CA ALA A 59 0.45 9.23 -4.90
C ALA A 59 -0.52 10.04 -4.04
N MET A 60 -0.98 11.20 -4.52
CA MET A 60 -1.95 12.04 -3.80
C MET A 60 -3.29 11.33 -3.60
N LEU A 61 -3.83 10.67 -4.64
CA LEU A 61 -5.08 9.92 -4.53
C LEU A 61 -4.97 8.76 -3.54
N THR A 62 -3.83 8.06 -3.52
CA THR A 62 -3.60 6.94 -2.60
C THR A 62 -3.42 7.44 -1.17
N ALA A 63 -2.64 8.51 -0.96
CA ALA A 63 -2.43 9.10 0.36
C ALA A 63 -3.75 9.57 0.99
N LEU A 64 -4.58 10.29 0.22
CA LEU A 64 -5.90 10.73 0.67
C LEU A 64 -6.82 9.55 1.02
N ALA A 65 -6.79 8.48 0.23
CA ALA A 65 -7.61 7.29 0.51
C ALA A 65 -7.17 6.56 1.80
N VAL A 66 -5.87 6.53 2.09
CA VAL A 66 -5.32 5.98 3.34
C VAL A 66 -5.75 6.85 4.54
N GLU A 67 -5.59 8.17 4.43
CA GLU A 67 -5.98 9.11 5.48
C GLU A 67 -7.49 9.05 5.77
N GLN A 68 -8.33 8.99 4.73
CA GLN A 68 -9.79 8.87 4.87
C GLN A 68 -10.23 7.53 5.47
N ALA A 69 -9.42 6.47 5.31
CA ALA A 69 -9.64 5.20 6.00
C ALA A 69 -9.29 5.25 7.51
N GLY A 70 -8.76 6.39 7.99
CA GLY A 70 -8.34 6.58 9.37
C GLY A 70 -7.02 5.90 9.70
N LEU A 71 -6.19 5.61 8.70
CA LEU A 71 -4.93 4.88 8.86
C LEU A 71 -3.73 5.84 8.79
N PRO A 72 -2.67 5.58 9.55
CA PRO A 72 -1.46 6.39 9.47
C PRO A 72 -0.66 6.02 8.21
N LEU A 73 -0.42 7.01 7.35
CA LEU A 73 0.60 6.94 6.29
C LEU A 73 1.96 7.27 6.92
N VAL A 74 2.72 6.25 7.30
CA VAL A 74 3.97 6.42 8.10
C VAL A 74 5.19 6.79 7.26
N GLY A 75 5.08 6.70 5.93
CA GLY A 75 6.15 7.10 5.03
C GLY A 75 5.85 6.71 3.58
N TRP A 76 6.76 7.08 2.70
CA TRP A 76 6.71 6.70 1.29
C TRP A 76 8.12 6.42 0.75
N ILE A 77 8.20 5.64 -0.31
CA ILE A 77 9.44 5.22 -0.98
C ILE A 77 9.36 5.65 -2.44
N ALA A 78 10.32 6.44 -2.89
CA ALA A 78 10.53 6.70 -4.32
C ALA A 78 11.20 5.47 -4.95
N ASN A 79 10.59 4.92 -6.00
CA ASN A 79 11.17 3.82 -6.76
C ASN A 79 11.38 4.26 -8.23
N ASP A 80 12.64 4.29 -8.67
CA ASP A 80 12.98 4.63 -10.05
C ASP A 80 12.68 3.46 -10.97
N VAL A 81 11.51 3.49 -11.60
CA VAL A 81 11.01 2.42 -12.48
C VAL A 81 11.50 2.56 -13.93
N GLN A 82 12.21 3.65 -14.24
CA GLN A 82 12.81 3.94 -15.54
C GLN A 82 14.22 4.50 -15.33
N PRO A 83 15.16 4.25 -16.27
CA PRO A 83 16.46 4.91 -16.24
C PRO A 83 16.32 6.43 -16.30
N PRO A 84 17.22 7.18 -15.63
CA PRO A 84 17.30 8.63 -15.80
C PRO A 84 17.42 9.00 -17.28
N GLY A 85 16.57 9.91 -17.76
CA GLY A 85 16.54 10.33 -19.17
C GLY A 85 15.82 9.37 -20.13
N GLY A 86 15.27 8.24 -19.65
CA GLY A 86 14.47 7.31 -20.45
C GLY A 86 13.05 7.80 -20.77
N ALA A 87 12.67 8.98 -20.30
CA ALA A 87 11.40 9.62 -20.63
C ALA A 87 11.49 10.15 -22.07
N SER A 88 10.96 9.39 -23.03
CA SER A 88 10.69 9.86 -24.38
C SER A 88 9.44 10.75 -24.34
N TRP A 89 9.62 12.02 -23.99
CA TRP A 89 8.64 13.07 -24.29
C TRP A 89 9.05 13.80 -25.56
#